data_AF-A0A7Y2MPC0-F1
#
_entry.id   AF-A0A7Y2MPC0-F1
#
_cell.length_a   1.000
_cell.length_b   1.000
_cell.length_c   1.000
_cell.angle_alpha   90.00
_cell.angle_beta   90.00
_cell.angle_gamma   90.00
#
_symmetry.space_group_name_H-M   'P 1'
#
loop_
_entity.id
_entity.type
_entity.pdbx_description
1 polymer ?
#
loop_
_entity_poly.entity_id
_entity_poly.type
_entity_poly.pdbx_seq_one_letter_code
_entity_poly.pdbx_strand_id
1 'polypeptide(L)'
;MVDLKSQYEKIKPEIDEAIQQVIDSTAFIKGPFVKNFADNLASFLGVNHVIPCANGTDALQIALMALDMKPGDEVITTPFTFVATVETIVLLGLKPVFVDVDPDTFNIDPYLIEAAITDRT
;
A
#
# COMPACT_ATOMS: atom_id res chain seq x y z
N MET A 1 1.25 19.65 9.59
CA MET A 1 -0.08 19.37 9.01
C MET A 1 -0.06 19.89 7.58
N VAL A 2 -0.50 19.10 6.61
CA VAL A 2 -0.41 19.40 5.17
C VAL A 2 -1.61 20.27 4.75
N ASP A 3 -1.40 21.31 3.95
CA ASP A 3 -2.46 22.18 3.44
C ASP A 3 -3.13 21.58 2.20
N LEU A 4 -4.25 20.91 2.42
CA LEU A 4 -5.05 20.32 1.35
C LEU A 4 -6.02 21.33 0.70
N LYS A 5 -6.31 22.44 1.37
CA LYS A 5 -7.26 23.44 0.87
C LYS A 5 -6.70 24.15 -0.35
N SER A 6 -5.46 24.65 -0.24
CA SER A 6 -4.80 25.35 -1.35
C SER A 6 -4.56 24.43 -2.56
N GLN A 7 -4.39 23.12 -2.35
CA GLN A 7 -4.32 22.15 -3.44
C GLN A 7 -5.69 22.01 -4.11
N TYR A 8 -6.74 21.73 -3.33
CA TYR A 8 -8.10 21.54 -3.86
C TYR A 8 -8.56 22.76 -4.65
N GLU A 9 -8.34 23.98 -4.16
CA GLU A 9 -8.75 25.21 -4.86
C GLU A 9 -8.14 25.33 -6.27
N LYS A 10 -6.94 24.81 -6.51
CA LYS A 10 -6.28 24.83 -7.83
C LYS A 10 -6.89 23.85 -8.83
N ILE A 11 -7.47 22.75 -8.35
CA ILE A 11 -8.04 21.67 -9.18
C ILE A 11 -9.56 21.51 -8.98
N LYS A 12 -10.19 22.47 -8.31
CA LYS A 12 -11.60 22.41 -7.91
C LYS A 12 -12.56 22.15 -9.08
N PRO A 13 -12.44 22.82 -10.25
CA PRO A 13 -13.34 22.55 -11.37
C PRO A 13 -13.30 21.09 -11.82
N GLU A 14 -12.11 20.48 -11.90
CA GLU A 14 -11.91 19.09 -12.32
C GLU A 14 -12.46 18.09 -11.29
N ILE A 15 -12.21 18.34 -10.00
CA ILE A 15 -12.70 17.48 -8.91
C ILE A 15 -14.22 17.54 -8.80
N ASP A 16 -14.80 18.74 -8.83
CA ASP A 16 -16.25 18.93 -8.68
C ASP A 16 -17.00 18.30 -9.88
N GLU A 17 -16.48 18.45 -11.09
CA GLU A 17 -17.04 17.79 -12.28
C GLU A 17 -17.00 16.26 -12.16
N ALA A 18 -15.86 15.68 -11.75
CA ALA A 18 -15.73 14.25 -11.57
C ALA A 18 -16.68 13.70 -10.48
N ILE A 19 -16.84 14.42 -9.37
CA ILE A 19 -17.82 14.08 -8.31
C ILE A 19 -19.24 14.06 -8.87
N GLN A 20 -19.62 15.09 -9.64
CA GLN A 20 -20.95 15.16 -10.24
C GLN A 20 -21.21 14.01 -11.22
N GLN A 21 -20.23 13.65 -12.06
CA GLN A 21 -20.34 12.52 -12.99
C GLN A 21 -20.55 11.16 -12.27
N VAL A 22 -19.93 10.96 -11.10
CA VAL A 22 -20.18 9.77 -10.26
C VAL A 22 -21.60 9.77 -9.71
N ILE A 23 -22.09 10.92 -9.23
CA ILE A 23 -23.45 11.07 -8.70
C ILE A 23 -24.49 10.79 -9.80
N ASP A 24 -24.31 11.40 -10.98
CA ASP A 24 -25.25 11.28 -12.11
C ASP A 24 -25.34 9.83 -12.63
N SER A 25 -24.22 9.11 -12.64
CA SER A 25 -24.17 7.71 -13.08
C SER A 25 -24.57 6.70 -11.99
N THR A 26 -24.61 7.12 -10.72
CA THR A 26 -24.83 6.27 -9.53
C THR A 26 -23.86 5.08 -9.40
N ALA A 27 -22.73 5.11 -10.12
CA ALA A 27 -21.76 4.02 -10.19
C ALA A 27 -20.77 4.09 -9.01
N PHE A 28 -21.28 4.02 -7.78
CA PHE A 28 -20.49 4.27 -6.56
C PHE A 28 -19.47 3.17 -6.23
N ILE A 29 -19.70 1.92 -6.66
CA ILE A 29 -18.83 0.78 -6.36
C ILE A 29 -18.31 0.18 -7.66
N LYS A 30 -16.99 0.10 -7.80
CA LYS A 30 -16.29 -0.44 -8.99
C LYS A 30 -16.77 0.19 -10.32
N GLY A 31 -17.11 1.47 -10.30
CA GLY A 31 -17.49 2.24 -11.48
C GLY A 31 -16.32 2.53 -12.43
N PRO A 32 -16.59 3.16 -13.59
CA PRO A 32 -15.59 3.41 -14.64
C PRO A 32 -14.39 4.23 -14.15
N PHE A 33 -14.59 5.17 -13.22
CA PHE A 33 -13.51 5.96 -12.63
C PHE A 33 -12.47 5.10 -11.89
N VAL A 34 -12.90 4.03 -11.22
CA VAL A 34 -11.98 3.11 -10.52
C VAL A 34 -11.12 2.34 -11.53
N LYS A 35 -11.73 1.90 -12.64
CA LYS A 35 -10.99 1.23 -13.72
C LYS A 35 -9.99 2.18 -14.39
N ASN A 36 -10.43 3.38 -14.74
CA ASN A 36 -9.57 4.39 -15.37
C ASN A 36 -8.41 4.79 -14.44
N PHE A 37 -8.67 4.93 -13.15
CA PHE A 37 -7.63 5.15 -12.15
C PHE A 37 -6.60 4.02 -12.13
N ALA A 38 -7.05 2.76 -12.11
CA ALA A 38 -6.15 1.60 -12.13
C ALA A 38 -5.29 1.56 -13.41
N ASP A 39 -5.89 1.79 -14.57
CA ASP A 39 -5.19 1.80 -15.87
C ASP A 39 -4.15 2.94 -15.91
N ASN A 40 -4.53 4.15 -15.49
CA ASN A 40 -3.64 5.30 -15.45
C ASN A 40 -2.49 5.10 -14.45
N LEU A 41 -2.78 4.54 -13.27
CA LEU A 41 -1.75 4.27 -12.26
C LEU A 41 -0.81 3.15 -12.71
N ALA A 42 -1.31 2.12 -13.39
CA ALA A 42 -0.50 1.07 -13.99
C ALA A 42 0.48 1.66 -15.03
N SER A 43 -0.01 2.55 -15.89
CA SER A 43 0.83 3.28 -16.85
C SER A 43 1.84 4.19 -16.17
N PHE A 44 1.45 4.89 -15.09
CA PHE A 44 2.34 5.79 -14.36
C PHE A 44 3.48 5.04 -13.65
N LEU A 45 3.18 3.89 -13.04
CA LEU A 45 4.14 3.06 -12.32
C LEU A 45 4.95 2.13 -13.25
N GLY A 46 4.54 1.96 -14.51
CA GLY A 46 5.17 1.03 -15.45
C GLY A 46 4.94 -0.44 -15.09
N VAL A 47 3.78 -0.78 -14.52
CA VAL A 47 3.42 -2.15 -14.11
C VAL A 47 2.25 -2.70 -14.93
N ASN A 48 2.14 -4.03 -15.00
CA ASN A 48 1.06 -4.68 -15.76
C ASN A 48 -0.31 -4.59 -15.05
N HIS A 49 -0.32 -4.50 -13.72
CA HIS A 49 -1.55 -4.62 -12.93
C HIS A 49 -1.56 -3.63 -11.76
N VAL A 50 -2.71 -3.00 -11.56
CA VAL A 50 -3.05 -2.24 -10.36
C VAL A 50 -4.40 -2.74 -9.86
N ILE A 51 -4.47 -3.08 -8.58
CA ILE A 51 -5.69 -3.54 -7.92
C ILE A 51 -6.04 -2.53 -6.83
N PRO A 52 -6.96 -1.57 -7.09
CA PRO A 52 -7.41 -0.65 -6.05
C PRO A 52 -8.11 -1.40 -4.92
N CYS A 53 -7.74 -1.05 -3.69
CA CYS A 53 -8.37 -1.54 -2.46
C CYS A 53 -8.66 -0.36 -1.52
N ALA A 54 -9.18 -0.63 -0.32
CA ALA A 54 -9.72 0.42 0.53
C ALA A 54 -8.65 1.34 1.14
N ASN A 55 -7.47 0.81 1.48
CA ASN A 55 -6.39 1.55 2.12
C ASN A 55 -5.04 0.80 2.02
N GLY A 56 -3.96 1.39 2.54
CA GLY A 56 -2.62 0.81 2.49
C GLY A 56 -2.41 -0.43 3.38
N THR A 57 -3.09 -0.52 4.52
CA THR A 57 -3.06 -1.71 5.40
C THR A 57 -3.69 -2.91 4.69
N ASP A 58 -4.87 -2.71 4.08
CA ASP A 58 -5.53 -3.74 3.27
C ASP A 58 -4.64 -4.18 2.10
N ALA A 59 -3.93 -3.24 1.45
CA ALA A 59 -3.03 -3.55 0.35
C ALA A 59 -1.90 -4.52 0.78
N LEU A 60 -1.26 -4.24 1.92
CA LEU A 60 -0.22 -5.11 2.50
C LEU A 60 -0.79 -6.48 2.87
N GLN A 61 -1.95 -6.50 3.54
CA GLN A 61 -2.59 -7.75 3.95
C GLN A 61 -2.99 -8.61 2.75
N ILE A 62 -3.62 -8.02 1.71
CA ILE A 62 -4.01 -8.74 0.49
C ILE A 62 -2.77 -9.30 -0.22
N ALA A 63 -1.67 -8.53 -0.29
CA ALA A 63 -0.43 -9.00 -0.89
C ALA A 63 0.15 -10.21 -0.15
N LEU A 64 0.20 -10.18 1.19
CA LEU A 64 0.65 -11.30 2.00
C LEU A 64 -0.28 -12.52 1.87
N MET A 65 -1.59 -12.32 1.85
CA MET A 65 -2.56 -13.40 1.63
C MET A 65 -2.39 -14.08 0.27
N ALA A 66 -1.96 -13.34 -0.77
CA ALA A 66 -1.73 -13.88 -2.10
C ALA A 66 -0.47 -14.77 -2.19
N LEU A 67 0.45 -14.67 -1.23
CA LEU A 67 1.67 -15.50 -1.16
C LEU A 67 1.42 -16.89 -0.54
N ASP A 68 0.21 -17.15 -0.03
CA ASP A 68 -0.20 -18.43 0.60
C ASP A 68 0.72 -18.91 1.74
N MET A 69 1.35 -17.96 2.44
CA MET A 69 2.19 -18.21 3.62
C MET A 69 1.41 -18.92 4.73
N LYS A 70 2.12 -19.68 5.55
CA LYS A 70 1.54 -20.46 6.66
C LYS A 70 1.83 -19.78 8.00
N PRO A 71 0.95 -19.96 9.01
CA PRO A 71 1.22 -19.46 10.34
C PRO A 71 2.60 -19.92 10.86
N GLY A 72 3.38 -18.96 11.36
CA GLY A 72 4.77 -19.18 11.79
C GLY A 72 5.84 -18.97 10.72
N ASP A 73 5.47 -18.74 9.45
CA ASP A 73 6.41 -18.22 8.44
C ASP A 73 6.82 -16.78 8.81
N GLU A 74 8.00 -16.38 8.35
CA GLU A 74 8.68 -15.16 8.74
C GLU A 74 8.59 -14.10 7.64
N VAL A 75 8.37 -12.84 8.03
CA VAL A 75 8.43 -11.69 7.11
C VAL A 75 9.41 -10.69 7.67
N ILE A 76 10.48 -10.42 6.90
CA ILE A 76 11.47 -9.42 7.26
C ILE A 76 10.89 -8.02 7.07
N THR A 77 11.03 -7.18 8.09
CA THR A 77 10.66 -5.76 8.05
C THR A 77 11.51 -4.97 9.06
N THR A 78 11.20 -3.70 9.29
CA THR A 78 11.89 -2.85 10.27
C THR A 78 10.93 -2.32 11.33
N PRO A 79 11.35 -2.15 12.60
CA PRO A 79 10.52 -1.52 13.63
C PRO A 79 10.39 -0.01 13.41
N PHE A 80 11.26 0.62 12.60
CA PHE A 80 11.18 2.03 12.22
C PHE A 80 10.30 2.21 10.97
N THR A 81 9.01 1.90 11.10
CA THR A 81 8.00 2.03 10.04
C THR A 81 6.64 2.35 10.67
N PHE A 82 5.62 2.63 9.84
CA PHE A 82 4.26 2.75 10.35
C PHE A 82 3.70 1.37 10.75
N VAL A 83 2.89 1.33 11.82
CA VAL A 83 2.45 0.07 12.46
C VAL A 83 1.78 -0.92 11.51
N ALA A 84 1.10 -0.45 10.46
CA ALA A 84 0.43 -1.29 9.46
C ALA A 84 1.34 -2.37 8.86
N THR A 85 2.64 -2.08 8.70
CA THR A 85 3.61 -3.04 8.17
C THR A 85 3.75 -4.27 9.07
N VAL A 86 3.75 -4.07 10.39
CA VAL A 86 3.89 -5.17 11.38
C VAL A 86 2.54 -5.77 11.73
N GLU A 87 1.50 -4.94 11.84
CA GLU A 87 0.14 -5.34 12.18
C GLU A 87 -0.39 -6.41 11.21
N THR A 88 -0.20 -6.21 9.91
CA THR A 88 -0.69 -7.14 8.88
C THR A 88 0.01 -8.50 8.91
N ILE A 89 1.31 -8.52 9.21
CA ILE A 89 2.10 -9.76 9.39
C ILE A 89 1.51 -10.56 10.56
N VAL A 90 1.37 -9.91 11.72
CA VAL A 90 0.87 -10.58 12.94
C VAL A 90 -0.60 -10.99 12.81
N LEU A 91 -1.44 -10.17 12.16
CA LEU A 91 -2.85 -10.45 11.92
C LEU A 91 -3.05 -11.76 11.13
N LEU A 92 -2.14 -12.07 10.21
CA LEU A 92 -2.17 -13.29 9.41
C LEU A 92 -1.50 -14.50 10.10
N GLY A 93 -1.06 -14.36 11.37
CA GLY A 93 -0.36 -15.41 12.11
C GLY A 93 1.09 -15.63 11.67
N LEU A 94 1.65 -14.70 10.90
CA LEU A 94 3.05 -14.68 10.49
C LEU A 94 3.91 -14.03 11.58
N LYS A 95 5.22 -14.26 11.50
CA LYS A 95 6.19 -13.73 12.47
C LYS A 95 7.02 -12.60 11.84
N PRO A 96 6.94 -11.36 12.36
CA PRO A 96 7.83 -10.30 11.91
C PRO A 96 9.26 -10.58 12.39
N VAL A 97 10.22 -10.46 11.48
CA VAL A 97 11.66 -10.47 11.79
C VAL A 97 12.20 -9.08 11.53
N PHE A 98 12.78 -8.48 12.57
CA PHE A 98 13.18 -7.08 12.53
C PHE A 98 14.64 -6.90 12.12
N VAL A 99 14.84 -6.02 11.14
CA VAL A 99 16.13 -5.51 10.68
C VAL A 99 16.17 -4.00 10.92
N ASP A 100 17.32 -3.50 11.38
CA ASP A 100 17.49 -2.09 11.69
C ASP A 100 17.53 -1.22 10.43
N VAL A 101 17.49 0.10 10.60
CA VAL A 101 17.53 1.07 9.50
C VAL A 101 18.91 1.68 9.31
N ASP A 102 19.19 2.10 8.08
CA ASP A 102 20.28 3.02 7.79
C ASP A 102 19.96 4.40 8.41
N PRO A 103 20.82 4.95 9.30
CA PRO A 103 20.55 6.21 10.00
C PRO A 103 20.50 7.44 9.09
N ASP A 104 21.07 7.38 7.88
CA ASP A 104 21.08 8.50 6.93
C ASP A 104 19.80 8.54 6.09
N THR A 105 19.16 7.38 5.86
CA THR A 105 17.98 7.27 5.00
C THR A 105 16.70 6.92 5.74
N PHE A 106 16.82 6.38 6.96
CA PHE A 106 15.74 5.80 7.77
C PHE A 106 14.97 4.66 7.10
N ASN A 107 15.52 4.08 6.04
CA ASN A 107 14.99 2.85 5.42
C ASN A 107 15.75 1.63 5.98
N ILE A 108 15.12 0.45 5.88
CA ILE A 108 15.74 -0.83 6.26
C ILE A 108 17.15 -0.95 5.67
N ASP A 109 18.14 -1.29 6.50
CA ASP A 109 19.53 -1.42 6.05
C ASP A 109 19.68 -2.71 5.22
N PRO A 110 19.96 -2.61 3.90
CA PRO A 110 20.04 -3.78 3.04
C PRO A 110 21.18 -4.72 3.41
N TYR A 111 22.25 -4.23 4.05
CA TYR A 111 23.40 -5.06 4.44
C TYR A 111 23.12 -5.93 5.67
N LEU A 112 22.04 -5.66 6.40
CA LEU A 112 21.62 -6.43 7.56
C LEU A 112 20.54 -7.48 7.22
N ILE A 113 19.96 -7.44 6.03
CA ILE A 113 18.84 -8.32 5.62
C ILE A 113 19.29 -9.79 5.51
N GLU A 114 20.43 -10.06 4.89
CA GLU A 114 20.86 -11.44 4.62
C GLU A 114 21.02 -12.27 5.91
N ALA A 115 21.48 -11.65 6.99
CA ALA A 115 21.65 -12.29 8.28
C ALA A 115 20.31 -12.61 8.99
N ALA A 116 19.20 -12.01 8.55
CA ALA A 116 17.87 -12.23 9.10
C ALA A 116 17.06 -13.31 8.35
N ILE A 117 17.57 -13.80 7.22
CA ILE A 117 16.90 -14.84 6.43
C ILE A 117 17.06 -16.21 7.11
N THR A 118 15.95 -16.95 7.20
CA THR A 118 15.91 -18.34 7.67
C THR A 118 15.14 -19.21 6.68
N ASP A 119 15.09 -20.53 6.92
CA ASP A 119 14.27 -21.46 6.11
C ASP A 119 12.75 -21.18 6.21
N ARG A 120 12.34 -20.23 7.07
CA ARG A 120 10.94 -19.82 7.24
C ARG A 120 10.61 -18.47 6.60
N THR A 121 11.61 -17.77 6.06
CA THR A 121 11.44 -16.45 5.42
C THR A 121 10.80 -16.58 4.04
#